data_AF-P80424-F1
#
_entry.id   AF-P80424-F1
#
_cell.length_a   1.000
_cell.length_b   1.000
_cell.length_c   1.000
_cell.angle_alpha   90.00
_cell.angle_beta   90.00
_cell.angle_gamma   90.00
#
_symmetry.space_group_name_H-M   'P 1'
#
loop_
_entity.id
_entity.type
_entity.pdbx_description
1 polymer ?
#
loop_
_entity_poly.entity_id
_entity_poly.type
_entity_poly.pdbx_seq_one_letter_code
_entity_poly.pdbx_strand_id
1 'polypeptide(L)' 'KKVCACPKILKPVCGSDGRTYANSCIARCNGVSIKSEGSCPTGILN' A
#
# COMPACT_ATOMS: atom_id res chain seq x y z
N LYS A 1 -15.07 -11.47 -6.89
CA LYS A 1 -14.32 -10.67 -5.89
C LYS A 1 -12.93 -11.29 -5.75
N LYS A 2 -11.86 -10.51 -5.94
CA LYS A 2 -10.49 -11.01 -5.70
C LYS A 2 -10.31 -11.13 -4.18
N VAL A 3 -10.09 -12.34 -3.69
CA VAL A 3 -9.83 -12.59 -2.26
C VAL A 3 -8.33 -12.49 -2.03
N CYS A 4 -7.92 -11.54 -1.19
CA CYS A 4 -6.53 -11.37 -0.81
C CYS A 4 -6.27 -12.15 0.47
N ALA A 5 -5.58 -13.28 0.37
CA ALA A 5 -5.06 -14.00 1.53
C ALA A 5 -3.79 -13.29 2.03
N CYS A 6 -3.99 -12.21 2.77
CA CYS A 6 -2.91 -11.41 3.35
C CYS A 6 -2.89 -11.52 4.87
N PRO A 7 -1.70 -11.54 5.50
CA PRO A 7 -1.61 -11.46 6.94
C PRO A 7 -2.16 -10.12 7.43
N LYS A 8 -2.80 -10.12 8.60
CA LYS A 8 -3.30 -8.93 9.27
C LYS A 8 -2.18 -8.18 10.01
N ILE A 9 -1.11 -7.87 9.28
CA ILE A 9 0.05 -7.12 9.79
C ILE A 9 -0.05 -5.69 9.26
N LEU A 10 0.05 -4.72 10.17
CA LEU A 10 0.12 -3.31 9.81
C LEU A 10 1.58 -2.93 9.54
N LYS A 11 1.97 -2.94 8.27
CA LYS A 11 3.28 -2.46 7.81
C LYS A 11 3.06 -1.62 6.54
N PRO A 12 2.68 -0.35 6.68
CA PRO A 12 2.18 0.44 5.56
C PRO A 12 3.23 0.59 4.44
N VAL A 13 2.74 0.66 3.21
CA VAL A 13 3.55 0.91 2.01
C VAL A 13 2.85 1.92 1.11
N CYS A 14 3.63 2.72 0.40
CA CYS A 14 3.11 3.62 -0.62
C CYS A 14 3.09 2.90 -1.96
N GLY A 15 1.93 2.83 -2.59
CA GLY A 15 1.77 2.32 -3.95
C GLY A 15 2.28 3.29 -5.00
N SER A 16 2.63 2.78 -6.18
CA SER A 16 2.97 3.60 -7.36
C SER A 16 1.78 4.46 -7.84
N ASP A 17 0.56 4.12 -7.44
CA ASP A 17 -0.66 4.89 -7.66
C ASP A 17 -0.84 6.03 -6.63
N GLY A 18 0.10 6.21 -5.70
CA GLY A 18 0.05 7.26 -4.68
C GLY A 18 -0.88 6.95 -3.51
N ARG A 19 -1.40 5.71 -3.40
CA ARG A 19 -2.23 5.28 -2.26
C ARG A 19 -1.41 4.51 -1.23
N THR A 20 -1.72 4.75 0.03
CA THR A 20 -1.16 3.97 1.14
C THR A 20 -1.93 2.66 1.30
N TYR A 21 -1.22 1.55 1.30
CA TYR A 21 -1.75 0.22 1.59
C TYR A 21 -1.31 -0.24 2.98
N ALA A 22 -2.19 -0.91 3.72
CA ALA A 22 -1.89 -1.36 5.09
C ALA A 22 -0.69 -2.32 5.16
N ASN A 23 -0.45 -3.08 4.09
CA ASN A 23 0.79 -3.81 3.88
C ASN A 23 1.06 -4.12 2.40
N SER A 24 2.30 -4.58 2.13
CA SER A 24 2.78 -4.98 0.81
C SER A 24 1.95 -6.09 0.16
N CYS A 25 1.39 -7.01 0.94
CA CYS A 25 0.53 -8.05 0.41
C CYS A 25 -0.77 -7.46 -0.15
N ILE A 26 -1.40 -6.53 0.56
CA ILE A 26 -2.63 -5.88 0.08
C ILE A 26 -2.33 -5.04 -1.18
N ALA A 27 -1.21 -4.31 -1.23
CA ALA A 27 -0.80 -3.57 -2.43
C ALA A 27 -0.67 -4.51 -3.65
N ARG A 28 0.13 -5.57 -3.51
CA ARG A 28 0.33 -6.58 -4.57
C ARG A 28 -0.96 -7.29 -4.96
N CYS A 29 -1.82 -7.57 -3.99
CA CYS A 29 -3.12 -8.16 -4.27
C CYS A 29 -4.03 -7.22 -5.08
N ASN A 30 -3.89 -5.91 -4.90
CA ASN A 30 -4.56 -4.92 -5.75
C ASN A 30 -3.85 -4.67 -7.10
N GLY A 31 -2.79 -5.43 -7.41
CA GLY A 31 -2.01 -5.24 -8.64
C GLY A 31 -1.16 -3.97 -8.63
N VAL A 32 -0.88 -3.42 -7.45
CA VAL A 32 -0.14 -2.18 -7.28
C VAL A 32 1.30 -2.48 -6.87
N SER A 33 2.23 -1.93 -7.64
CA SER A 33 3.66 -1.93 -7.33
C SER A 33 3.94 -1.01 -6.14
N ILE A 34 4.89 -1.39 -5.31
CA ILE A 34 5.27 -0.62 -4.13
C ILE A 34 6.31 0.41 -4.54
N LYS A 35 6.02 1.68 -4.31
CA LYS A 35 6.91 2.82 -4.54
C LYS A 35 7.87 3.02 -3.37
N SER A 36 7.39 2.93 -2.14
CA SER A 36 8.22 3.09 -0.94
C SER A 36 7.66 2.34 0.27
N GLU A 37 8.54 2.02 1.22
CA GLU A 37 8.11 1.60 2.56
C GLU A 37 7.55 2.80 3.33
N GLY A 38 6.56 2.53 4.20
CA GLY A 38 5.82 3.58 4.91
C GLY A 38 4.64 4.12 4.11
N SER A 39 3.84 4.98 4.74
CA SER A 39 2.71 5.64 4.09
C SER A 39 3.17 6.56 2.96
N CYS A 40 2.33 6.76 1.94
CA CYS A 40 2.58 7.80 0.95
C CYS A 40 2.66 9.17 1.63
N PRO A 41 3.52 10.07 1.12
CA PRO A 41 3.55 11.45 1.60
C PRO A 41 2.16 12.04 1.39
N THR A 42 1.42 12.26 2.48
CA THR A 42 0.20 13.06 2.40
C THR A 42 0.64 14.47 2.08
N GLY A 43 0.00 15.10 1.09
CA GLY A 43 0.29 16.48 0.74
C GLY A 43 -0.04 17.42 1.89
N ILE A 44 0.89 17.58 2.84
CA ILE A 44 1.34 18.92 3.18
C ILE A 44 2.04 19.41 1.90
N LEU A 45 1.21 19.85 0.96
CA LEU A 45 1.62 20.84 -0.01
C LEU A 45 1.74 22.11 0.84
N ASN A 46 2.98 22.49 1.14
CA ASN A 46 3.23 23.86 1.60
C ASN A 46 2.97 24.82 0.43
#